data_AF-A0A7S3IU83-F1
#
_entry.id   AF-A0A7S3IU83-F1
#
_cell.length_a   1.000
_cell.length_b   1.000
_cell.length_c   1.000
_cell.angle_alpha   90.00
_cell.angle_beta   90.00
_cell.angle_gamma   90.00
#
_symmetry.space_group_name_H-M   'P 1'
#
loop_
_entity.id
_entity.type
_entity.pdbx_description
1 polymer ?
#
loop_
_entity_poly.entity_id
_entity_poly.type
_entity_poly.pdbx_seq_one_letter_code
_entity_poly.pdbx_strand_id
1 'polypeptide(L)'
;ENKNDQLFKRITELIGNPEFGQAQVAYFEKNCQTFTDDDENKLEYTAIFEAYVHIMEELIESRLKEEGFTDEDIEAFLLHFRDNFGQYKETNPDTVDVLFGFIDFDKFKAQMLQ
;
A
#
# COMPACT_ATOMS: atom_id res chain seq x y z
N GLU A 1 -4.77 -21.39 11.43
CA GLU A 1 -4.83 -19.98 10.97
C GLU A 1 -6.00 -19.82 10.02
N ASN A 2 -6.79 -18.77 10.20
CA ASN A 2 -7.80 -18.39 9.20
C ASN A 2 -7.06 -17.92 7.94
N LYS A 3 -7.66 -18.09 6.74
CA LYS A 3 -7.07 -17.58 5.49
C LYS A 3 -6.71 -16.09 5.57
N ASN A 4 -7.52 -15.30 6.26
CA ASN A 4 -7.29 -13.88 6.49
C ASN A 4 -5.99 -13.59 7.27
N ASP A 5 -5.67 -14.40 8.28
CA ASP A 5 -4.41 -14.28 9.02
C ASP A 5 -3.21 -14.61 8.13
N GLN A 6 -3.36 -15.64 7.27
CA GLN A 6 -2.32 -16.04 6.32
C GLN A 6 -2.07 -14.96 5.27
N LEU A 7 -3.14 -14.36 4.72
CA LEU A 7 -3.09 -13.22 3.81
C LEU A 7 -2.35 -12.04 4.46
N PHE A 8 -2.76 -11.64 5.66
CA PHE A 8 -2.12 -10.54 6.37
C PHE A 8 -0.63 -10.80 6.65
N LYS A 9 -0.27 -12.04 7.00
CA LYS A 9 1.13 -12.45 7.16
C LYS A 9 1.92 -12.36 5.85
N ARG A 10 1.35 -12.77 4.71
CA ARG A 10 2.01 -12.62 3.40
C ARG A 10 2.20 -11.16 3.02
N ILE A 11 1.22 -10.30 3.31
CA ILE A 11 1.34 -8.86 3.10
C ILE A 11 2.46 -8.27 3.98
N THR A 12 2.54 -8.71 5.24
CA THR A 12 3.62 -8.33 6.17
C THR A 12 5.00 -8.68 5.61
N GLU A 13 5.15 -9.92 5.09
CA GLU A 13 6.40 -10.39 4.48
C GLU A 13 6.75 -9.60 3.21
N LEU A 14 5.76 -9.27 2.38
CA LEU A 14 5.94 -8.47 1.17
C LEU A 14 6.39 -7.04 1.49
N ILE A 15 5.72 -6.36 2.43
CA ILE A 15 6.06 -4.99 2.81
C ILE A 15 7.46 -4.92 3.44
N GLY A 16 7.87 -5.97 4.15
CA GLY A 16 9.23 -6.11 4.66
C GLY A 16 10.29 -6.41 3.60
N ASN A 17 9.92 -6.70 2.34
CA ASN A 17 10.87 -7.00 1.27
C ASN A 17 11.54 -5.70 0.77
N PRO A 18 12.90 -5.63 0.74
CA PRO A 18 13.61 -4.49 0.17
C PRO A 18 13.22 -4.13 -1.27
N GLU A 19 12.82 -5.11 -2.09
CA GLU A 19 12.37 -4.88 -3.47
C GLU A 19 11.10 -4.03 -3.52
N PHE A 20 10.20 -4.22 -2.55
CA PHE A 20 8.98 -3.42 -2.45
C PHE A 20 9.32 -1.96 -2.12
N GLY A 21 10.21 -1.74 -1.14
CA GLY A 21 10.71 -0.40 -0.83
C GLY A 21 11.43 0.26 -2.00
N GLN A 22 12.22 -0.49 -2.77
CA GLN A 22 12.89 0.04 -3.96
C GLN A 22 11.91 0.47 -5.06
N ALA A 23 10.83 -0.29 -5.27
CA ALA A 23 9.78 0.09 -6.22
C ALA A 23 9.13 1.42 -5.85
N GLN A 24 8.92 1.66 -4.55
CA GLN A 24 8.40 2.94 -4.05
C GLN A 24 9.37 4.08 -4.26
N VAL A 25 10.65 3.90 -3.90
CA VAL A 25 11.68 4.92 -4.10
C VAL A 25 11.80 5.29 -5.58
N ALA A 26 11.84 4.30 -6.47
CA ALA A 26 11.90 4.54 -7.91
C ALA A 26 10.67 5.30 -8.43
N TYR A 27 9.48 5.03 -7.87
CA TYR A 27 8.28 5.78 -8.20
C TYR A 27 8.36 7.24 -7.72
N PHE A 28 8.84 7.47 -6.51
CA PHE A 28 9.02 8.81 -5.96
C PHE A 28 10.06 9.60 -6.75
N GLU A 29 11.23 9.04 -7.02
CA GLU A 29 12.29 9.70 -7.83
C GLU A 29 11.80 10.13 -9.22
N LYS A 30 10.90 9.34 -9.82
CA LYS A 30 10.34 9.65 -11.15
C LYS A 30 9.35 10.81 -11.12
N ASN A 31 8.62 11.01 -10.02
CA ASN A 31 7.47 11.91 -9.96
C ASN A 31 7.67 13.10 -9.01
N CYS A 32 8.67 13.09 -8.12
CA CYS A 32 8.88 14.12 -7.09
C CYS A 32 9.02 15.53 -7.67
N GLN A 33 9.64 15.67 -8.85
CA GLN A 33 9.81 16.98 -9.52
C GLN A 33 8.50 17.67 -9.91
N THR A 34 7.39 16.92 -9.96
CA THR A 34 6.05 17.47 -10.23
C THR A 34 5.46 18.16 -8.99
N PHE A 35 5.85 17.70 -7.80
CA PHE A 35 5.33 18.16 -6.51
C PHE A 35 6.02 19.44 -6.05
N THR A 36 5.23 20.33 -5.46
CA THR A 36 5.67 21.60 -4.87
C THR A 36 5.06 21.75 -3.47
N ASP A 37 5.75 22.50 -2.61
CA ASP A 37 5.34 22.78 -1.23
C ASP A 37 4.32 23.93 -1.14
N ASP A 38 3.47 24.06 -2.17
CA ASP A 38 2.41 25.06 -2.20
C ASP A 38 1.19 24.56 -1.42
N ASP A 39 0.45 25.49 -0.80
CA ASP A 39 -0.80 25.22 -0.09
C ASP A 39 -1.89 24.64 -1.01
N GLU A 40 -1.86 24.98 -2.31
CA GLU A 40 -2.81 24.50 -3.31
C GLU A 40 -2.23 23.29 -4.08
N ASN A 41 -2.99 22.18 -4.09
CA ASN A 41 -2.59 20.98 -4.83
C ASN A 41 -2.93 21.11 -6.31
N LYS A 42 -1.98 20.73 -7.17
CA LYS A 42 -2.21 20.66 -8.61
C LYS A 42 -3.08 19.45 -8.97
N LEU A 43 -3.90 19.58 -10.01
CA LEU A 43 -4.76 18.48 -10.50
C LEU A 43 -3.95 17.22 -10.88
N GLU A 44 -2.72 17.39 -11.37
CA GLU A 44 -1.83 16.28 -11.71
C GLU A 44 -1.40 15.43 -10.51
N TYR A 45 -1.49 15.96 -9.27
CA TYR A 45 -1.16 15.20 -8.07
C TYR A 45 -2.13 14.05 -7.84
N THR A 46 -3.41 14.25 -8.12
CA THR A 46 -4.42 13.20 -8.01
C THR A 46 -4.11 12.05 -8.96
N ALA A 47 -3.79 12.34 -10.22
CA ALA A 47 -3.48 11.30 -11.21
C ALA A 47 -2.21 10.50 -10.85
N ILE A 48 -1.18 11.17 -10.34
CA ILE A 48 0.04 10.50 -9.88
C ILE A 48 -0.25 9.67 -8.64
N PHE A 49 -1.03 10.19 -7.69
CA PHE A 49 -1.40 9.46 -6.48
C PHE A 49 -2.25 8.22 -6.79
N GLU A 50 -3.28 8.34 -7.63
CA GLU A 50 -4.11 7.20 -8.05
C GLU A 50 -3.27 6.12 -8.75
N ALA A 51 -2.33 6.52 -9.63
CA ALA A 51 -1.41 5.60 -10.26
C ALA A 51 -0.48 4.91 -9.24
N TYR A 52 0.00 5.62 -8.23
CA TYR A 52 0.79 5.05 -7.15
C TYR A 52 0.00 4.00 -6.36
N VAL A 53 -1.21 4.34 -5.91
CA VAL A 53 -2.10 3.42 -5.17
C VAL A 53 -2.34 2.16 -6.00
N HIS A 54 -2.68 2.33 -7.29
CA HIS A 54 -2.95 1.20 -8.18
C HIS A 54 -1.74 0.28 -8.35
N ILE A 55 -0.53 0.83 -8.50
CA ILE A 55 0.70 0.02 -8.60
C ILE A 55 0.93 -0.76 -7.28
N MET A 56 0.70 -0.14 -6.13
CA MET A 56 0.85 -0.84 -4.84
C MET A 56 -0.20 -1.96 -4.69
N GLU A 57 -1.45 -1.72 -5.09
CA GLU A 57 -2.51 -2.72 -5.10
C GLU A 57 -2.15 -3.90 -6.01
N GLU A 58 -1.75 -3.64 -7.26
CA GLU A 58 -1.34 -4.68 -8.21
C GLU A 58 -0.15 -5.50 -7.72
N LEU A 59 0.84 -4.87 -7.07
CA LEU A 59 2.00 -5.57 -6.50
C LEU A 59 1.57 -6.51 -5.37
N ILE A 60 0.70 -6.05 -4.46
CA ILE A 60 0.18 -6.88 -3.37
C ILE A 60 -0.65 -8.03 -3.95
N GLU A 61 -1.59 -7.73 -4.84
CA GLU A 61 -2.48 -8.71 -5.44
C GLU A 61 -1.72 -9.78 -6.23
N SER A 62 -0.78 -9.38 -7.09
CA SER A 62 0.07 -10.31 -7.85
C SER A 62 0.85 -11.23 -6.91
N ARG A 63 1.39 -10.70 -5.81
CA ARG A 63 2.14 -11.51 -4.85
C ARG A 63 1.26 -12.52 -4.13
N LEU A 64 0.05 -12.12 -3.74
CA LEU A 64 -0.90 -13.02 -3.10
C LEU A 64 -1.35 -14.12 -4.08
N LYS A 65 -1.55 -13.79 -5.35
CA LYS A 65 -1.87 -14.77 -6.40
C LYS A 65 -0.75 -15.79 -6.63
N GLU A 66 0.51 -15.35 -6.63
CA GLU A 66 1.68 -16.24 -6.71
C GLU A 66 1.74 -17.24 -5.55
N GLU A 67 1.28 -16.84 -4.36
CA GLU A 67 1.17 -17.68 -3.16
C GLU A 67 -0.07 -18.60 -3.18
N GLY A 68 -0.90 -18.52 -4.23
CA GLY A 68 -2.05 -19.40 -4.45
C GLY A 68 -3.39 -18.89 -3.90
N PHE A 69 -3.48 -17.61 -3.51
CA PHE A 69 -4.76 -17.00 -3.13
C PHE A 69 -5.59 -16.65 -4.37
N THR A 70 -6.90 -16.91 -4.31
CA THR A 70 -7.83 -16.55 -5.39
C THR A 70 -8.30 -15.11 -5.27
N ASP A 71 -8.89 -14.56 -6.35
CA ASP A 71 -9.54 -13.24 -6.31
C ASP A 71 -10.58 -13.16 -5.19
N GLU A 72 -11.38 -14.22 -5.03
CA GLU A 72 -12.41 -14.34 -3.98
C GLU A 72 -11.82 -14.29 -2.56
N ASP A 73 -10.64 -14.89 -2.36
CA ASP A 73 -9.94 -14.85 -1.07
C ASP A 73 -9.47 -13.41 -0.76
N ILE A 74 -8.95 -12.70 -1.76
CA ILE A 74 -8.46 -11.31 -1.64
C ILE A 74 -9.65 -10.36 -1.40
N GLU A 75 -10.73 -10.48 -2.18
CA GLU A 75 -11.95 -9.68 -2.00
C GLU A 75 -12.57 -9.90 -0.61
N ALA A 76 -12.66 -11.16 -0.15
CA ALA A 76 -13.19 -11.47 1.18
C ALA A 76 -12.31 -10.88 2.28
N PHE A 77 -10.99 -10.91 2.12
CA PHE A 77 -10.05 -10.27 3.05
C PHE A 77 -10.27 -8.76 3.12
N LEU A 78 -10.36 -8.09 1.96
CA LEU A 78 -10.57 -6.63 1.90
C LEU A 78 -11.91 -6.23 2.51
N LEU A 79 -12.98 -6.97 2.23
CA LEU A 79 -14.33 -6.72 2.77
C LEU A 79 -14.35 -6.77 4.31
N HIS A 80 -13.60 -7.71 4.89
CA HIS A 80 -13.52 -7.91 6.34
C HIS A 80 -12.29 -7.24 6.96
N PHE A 81 -11.48 -6.51 6.19
CA PHE A 81 -10.25 -5.91 6.70
C PHE A 81 -10.54 -4.90 7.81
N ARG A 82 -11.57 -4.07 7.59
CA ARG A 82 -12.01 -3.07 8.57
C ARG A 82 -12.51 -3.69 9.87
N ASP A 83 -13.23 -4.80 9.78
CA ASP A 83 -13.78 -5.49 10.95
C ASP A 83 -12.67 -6.16 11.79
N ASN A 84 -11.60 -6.62 11.13
CA ASN A 84 -10.45 -7.27 11.76
C ASN A 84 -9.28 -6.31 12.02
N PHE A 85 -9.45 -5.01 11.78
CA PHE A 85 -8.40 -4.00 11.88
C PHE A 85 -7.68 -4.01 13.24
N GLY A 86 -8.44 -4.13 14.34
CA GLY A 86 -7.88 -4.17 15.69
C GLY A 86 -6.89 -5.33 15.86
N GLN A 87 -7.27 -6.52 15.41
CA GLN A 87 -6.43 -7.72 15.46
C GLN A 87 -5.17 -7.57 14.60
N TYR A 88 -5.29 -7.05 13.38
CA TYR A 88 -4.14 -6.86 12.49
C TYR A 88 -3.16 -5.83 13.06
N LYS A 89 -3.68 -4.76 13.66
CA LYS A 89 -2.84 -3.75 14.32
C LYS A 89 -2.11 -4.31 15.54
N GLU A 90 -2.73 -5.20 16.31
CA GLU A 90 -2.05 -5.92 17.39
C GLU A 90 -1.00 -6.91 16.87
N THR A 91 -1.24 -7.51 15.70
CA THR A 91 -0.35 -8.51 15.10
C THR A 91 0.91 -7.87 14.50
N ASN A 92 0.75 -6.84 13.67
CA ASN A 92 1.85 -6.10 13.09
C ASN A 92 1.41 -4.64 12.81
N PRO A 93 1.67 -3.71 13.76
CA PRO A 93 1.24 -2.32 13.61
C PRO A 93 1.94 -1.63 12.43
N ASP A 94 3.21 -1.96 12.17
CA ASP A 94 3.99 -1.35 11.09
C ASP A 94 3.40 -1.66 9.71
N THR A 95 2.98 -2.91 9.49
CA THR A 95 2.34 -3.34 8.24
C THR A 95 1.03 -2.58 8.03
N VAL A 96 0.23 -2.44 9.08
CA VAL A 96 -1.02 -1.66 9.02
C VAL A 96 -0.72 -0.19 8.70
N ASP A 97 0.21 0.43 9.43
CA ASP A 97 0.55 1.85 9.23
C ASP A 97 1.09 2.12 7.81
N VAL A 98 1.84 1.18 7.24
CA VAL A 98 2.30 1.22 5.84
C VAL A 98 1.14 1.12 4.85
N LEU A 99 0.24 0.15 5.01
CA LEU A 99 -0.94 -0.01 4.14
C LEU A 99 -1.84 1.24 4.16
N PHE A 100 -2.07 1.81 5.35
CA PHE A 100 -2.80 3.09 5.47
C PHE A 100 -2.02 4.26 4.88
N GLY A 101 -0.68 4.22 4.93
CA GLY A 101 0.18 5.20 4.28
C GLY A 101 0.02 5.24 2.77
N PHE A 102 -0.32 4.11 2.12
CA PHE A 102 -0.50 4.09 0.66
C PHE A 102 -1.70 4.89 0.20
N ILE A 103 -2.76 4.90 1.00
CA ILE A 103 -4.02 5.60 0.69
C ILE A 103 -4.11 6.99 1.33
N ASP A 104 -3.06 7.43 2.02
CA ASP A 104 -2.96 8.75 2.66
C ASP A 104 -2.23 9.73 1.75
N PHE A 105 -3.00 10.60 1.10
CA PHE A 105 -2.46 11.60 0.17
C PHE A 105 -1.48 12.57 0.86
N ASP A 106 -1.74 12.98 2.10
CA ASP A 106 -0.89 13.96 2.79
C ASP A 106 0.49 13.34 3.11
N LYS A 107 0.50 12.08 3.55
CA LYS A 107 1.76 11.33 3.71
C LYS A 107 2.49 11.14 2.39
N PHE A 108 1.76 10.80 1.33
CA PHE A 108 2.32 10.63 0.00
C PHE A 108 2.94 11.94 -0.53
N LYS A 109 2.24 13.06 -0.43
CA LYS A 109 2.76 14.39 -0.79
C LYS A 109 4.00 14.72 0.02
N ALA A 110 3.99 14.48 1.33
CA ALA A 110 5.15 14.71 2.18
C ALA A 110 6.36 13.88 1.75
N GLN A 111 6.19 12.63 1.32
CA GLN A 111 7.27 11.80 0.78
C GLN A 111 7.79 12.33 -0.57
N MET A 112 6.92 12.84 -1.44
CA MET A 112 7.32 13.44 -2.72
C MET A 112 8.12 14.74 -2.57
N LEU A 113 8.01 15.41 -1.40
CA LEU A 113 8.70 16.66 -1.08
C LEU A 113 10.02 16.49 -0.31
N GLN A 114 10.38 15.25 0.07
CA GLN A 114 11.67 14.93 0.71
C GLN A 114 12.81 14.90 -0.31
#